data_AF-A0A932UML6-F1
#
_entry.id   AF-A0A932UML6-F1
#
_cell.length_a   1.000
_cell.length_b   1.000
_cell.length_c   1.000
_cell.angle_alpha   90.00
_cell.angle_beta   90.00
_cell.angle_gamma   90.00
#
_symmetry.space_group_name_H-M   'P 1'
#
loop_
_entity.id
_entity.type
_entity.pdbx_description
1 polymer ?
#
loop_
_entity_poly.entity_id
_entity_poly.type
_entity_poly.pdbx_seq_one_letter_code
_entity_poly.pdbx_strand_id
1 'polypeptide(L)'
;LGMDTISLGVTLALVFEGFERGLLSQKEIGFPLRWGDHRTIVKLVQMTAFREGFGDLLAEGSVRLAEKLGEEAKKLLHCVKDLELPAHSARALKGMSIGYATGTRGGSHHDTRPTMQYGQGFDRQSPEGKPRYAMRSQHFTAVGDSLVLCRFTAERGFGMLLNETYARMLSAVTGWDLSAEEVETLGERIVNLERSFNVREGVRRKDDTLPWRVMHEPIPEGPSQGASCPPEELDRMLDEYYTLRGWSKDGIPTEAKLKALGLEFAIPPLERSYQGS
;
A
#
# COMPACT_ATOMS: atom_id res chain seq x y z
N LEU A 1 -20.48 0.93 13.98
CA LEU A 1 -20.63 0.49 12.58
C LEU A 1 -19.46 -0.39 12.11
N GLY A 2 -18.25 -0.30 12.69
CA GLY A 2 -17.19 -1.27 12.43
C GLY A 2 -16.63 -1.24 11.00
N MET A 3 -16.53 -0.05 10.41
CA MET A 3 -16.08 0.16 9.04
C MET A 3 -14.70 0.79 9.02
N ASP A 4 -13.88 0.44 8.04
CA ASP A 4 -12.61 1.12 7.82
C ASP A 4 -12.85 2.55 7.32
N THR A 5 -12.31 3.52 8.06
CA THR A 5 -12.40 4.93 7.75
C THR A 5 -11.63 5.31 6.48
N ILE A 6 -10.56 4.59 6.13
CA ILE A 6 -9.75 4.89 4.94
C ILE A 6 -10.52 4.48 3.69
N SER A 7 -10.84 3.18 3.56
CA SER A 7 -11.60 2.66 2.42
C SER A 7 -12.93 3.35 2.24
N LEU A 8 -13.69 3.59 3.32
CA LEU A 8 -14.96 4.31 3.22
C LEU A 8 -14.75 5.76 2.77
N GLY A 9 -13.77 6.47 3.33
CA GLY A 9 -13.49 7.86 2.97
C GLY A 9 -13.10 8.01 1.50
N VAL A 10 -12.22 7.14 1.01
CA VAL A 10 -11.78 7.15 -0.41
C VAL A 10 -12.90 6.71 -1.35
N THR A 11 -13.72 5.72 -0.97
CA THR A 11 -14.90 5.32 -1.75
C THR A 11 -15.91 6.46 -1.85
N LEU A 12 -16.16 7.18 -0.76
CA LEU A 12 -17.02 8.37 -0.80
C LEU A 12 -16.40 9.47 -1.66
N ALA A 13 -15.07 9.67 -1.61
CA ALA A 13 -14.42 10.65 -2.48
C ALA A 13 -14.65 10.34 -3.97
N LEU A 14 -14.54 9.07 -4.38
CA LEU A 14 -14.87 8.62 -5.73
C LEU A 14 -16.33 8.96 -6.12
N VAL A 15 -17.28 8.79 -5.19
CA VAL A 15 -18.70 9.05 -5.42
C VAL A 15 -18.97 10.53 -5.62
N PHE A 16 -18.43 11.38 -4.74
CA PHE A 16 -18.61 12.83 -4.82
C PHE A 16 -17.97 13.38 -6.09
N GLU A 17 -16.77 12.91 -6.44
CA GLU A 17 -16.11 13.33 -7.67
C GLU A 17 -16.82 12.79 -8.92
N GLY A 18 -17.27 11.54 -8.89
CA GLY A 18 -18.06 10.94 -9.96
C GLY A 18 -19.36 11.72 -10.19
N PHE A 19 -20.03 12.16 -9.13
CA PHE A 19 -21.22 13.01 -9.22
C PHE A 19 -20.91 14.38 -9.83
N GLU A 20 -19.84 15.04 -9.38
CA GLU A 20 -19.40 16.34 -9.93
C GLU A 20 -19.05 16.26 -11.42
N ARG A 21 -18.48 15.13 -11.86
CA ARG A 21 -18.15 14.83 -13.26
C ARG A 21 -19.32 14.29 -14.08
N GLY A 22 -20.49 14.12 -13.48
CA GLY A 22 -21.69 13.59 -14.16
C GLY A 22 -21.64 12.08 -14.45
N LEU A 23 -20.71 11.34 -13.85
CA LEU A 23 -20.65 9.87 -13.89
C LEU A 23 -21.72 9.21 -13.01
N LEU A 24 -22.25 9.97 -12.05
CA LEU A 24 -23.35 9.58 -11.17
C LEU A 24 -24.41 10.68 -11.15
N SER A 25 -25.68 10.29 -11.16
CA SER A 25 -26.81 11.22 -11.10
C SER A 25 -27.50 11.26 -9.73
N GLN A 26 -28.22 12.35 -9.46
CA GLN A 26 -29.04 12.46 -8.24
C GLN A 26 -30.09 11.36 -8.15
N LYS A 27 -30.58 10.87 -9.30
CA LYS A 27 -31.58 9.81 -9.36
C LYS A 27 -31.00 8.48 -8.86
N GLU A 28 -29.75 8.18 -9.19
CA GLU A 28 -29.07 6.94 -8.77
C GLU A 28 -28.73 6.97 -7.27
N ILE A 29 -28.29 8.13 -6.77
CA ILE A 29 -27.91 8.29 -5.35
C ILE A 29 -29.14 8.48 -4.45
N GLY A 30 -30.19 9.10 -4.98
CA GLY A 30 -31.42 9.48 -4.28
C GLY A 30 -31.43 10.89 -3.70
N PHE A 31 -30.32 11.64 -3.78
CA PHE A 31 -30.18 13.02 -3.31
C PHE A 31 -28.95 13.69 -3.95
N PRO A 32 -28.89 15.04 -4.01
CA PRO A 32 -27.74 15.72 -4.58
C PRO A 32 -26.52 15.61 -3.64
N LEU A 33 -25.32 15.58 -4.22
CA LEU A 33 -24.06 15.61 -3.47
C LEU A 33 -23.35 16.96 -3.64
N ARG A 34 -22.70 17.42 -2.57
CA ARG A 34 -21.86 18.61 -2.57
C ARG A 34 -20.67 18.43 -1.63
N TRP A 35 -19.46 18.66 -2.14
CA TRP A 35 -18.25 18.66 -1.32
C TRP A 35 -18.40 19.56 -0.08
N GLY A 36 -17.99 19.03 1.08
CA GLY A 36 -18.10 19.73 2.38
C GLY A 36 -19.44 19.55 3.12
N ASP A 37 -20.43 18.87 2.54
CA ASP A 37 -21.68 18.55 3.25
C ASP A 37 -21.52 17.33 4.18
N HIS A 38 -21.14 17.61 5.43
CA HIS A 38 -20.97 16.59 6.47
C HIS A 38 -22.25 15.79 6.77
N ARG A 39 -23.44 16.37 6.61
CA ARG A 39 -24.70 15.66 6.92
C ARG A 39 -24.96 14.57 5.91
N THR A 40 -24.74 14.89 4.64
CA THR A 40 -24.84 13.93 3.54
C THR A 40 -23.79 12.82 3.66
N ILE A 41 -22.56 13.17 4.06
CA ILE A 41 -21.52 12.17 4.35
C ILE A 41 -21.98 11.21 5.46
N VAL A 42 -22.44 11.71 6.62
CA VAL A 42 -22.92 10.86 7.73
C VAL A 42 -24.07 9.96 7.29
N LYS A 43 -25.00 10.47 6.48
CA LYS A 43 -26.09 9.68 5.91
C LYS A 43 -25.55 8.53 5.03
N LEU A 44 -24.63 8.82 4.12
CA LEU A 44 -24.01 7.80 3.27
C LEU A 44 -23.27 6.75 4.10
N VAL A 45 -22.55 7.15 5.16
CA VAL A 45 -21.91 6.22 6.11
C VAL A 45 -22.93 5.26 6.73
N GLN A 46 -24.08 5.76 7.18
CA GLN A 46 -25.14 4.90 7.74
C GLN A 46 -25.73 3.98 6.67
N MET A 47 -26.05 4.51 5.49
CA MET A 47 -26.57 3.73 4.38
C MET A 47 -25.61 2.62 3.97
N THR A 48 -24.30 2.88 3.91
CA THR A 48 -23.28 1.86 3.63
C THR A 48 -23.28 0.76 4.69
N ALA A 49 -23.30 1.13 5.97
CA ALA A 49 -23.26 0.16 7.06
C ALA A 49 -24.47 -0.78 7.09
N PHE A 50 -25.64 -0.28 6.69
CA PHE A 50 -26.88 -1.05 6.65
C PHE A 50 -27.23 -1.57 5.24
N ARG A 51 -26.37 -1.33 4.25
CA ARG A 51 -26.61 -1.66 2.82
C ARG A 51 -27.96 -1.17 2.31
N GLU A 52 -28.32 0.07 2.66
CA GLU A 52 -29.61 0.67 2.29
C GLU A 52 -29.49 1.52 1.02
N GLY A 53 -30.32 1.24 0.01
CA GLY A 53 -30.36 2.00 -1.24
C GLY A 53 -28.99 2.05 -1.91
N PHE A 54 -28.50 3.26 -2.22
CA PHE A 54 -27.16 3.45 -2.79
C PHE A 54 -26.02 2.96 -1.87
N GLY A 55 -26.29 2.82 -0.57
CA GLY A 55 -25.34 2.28 0.40
C GLY A 55 -24.91 0.84 0.14
N ASP A 56 -25.75 0.01 -0.49
CA ASP A 56 -25.36 -1.35 -0.88
C ASP A 56 -24.21 -1.34 -1.89
N LEU A 57 -24.25 -0.40 -2.84
CA LEU A 57 -23.19 -0.23 -3.83
C LEU A 57 -21.90 0.32 -3.18
N LEU A 58 -22.02 1.25 -2.23
CA LEU A 58 -20.87 1.78 -1.50
C LEU A 58 -20.15 0.72 -0.68
N ALA A 59 -20.89 -0.27 -0.17
CA ALA A 59 -20.33 -1.33 0.67
C ALA A 59 -19.39 -2.29 -0.09
N GLU A 60 -19.35 -2.23 -1.43
CA GLU A 60 -18.48 -3.03 -2.28
C GLU A 60 -17.06 -2.44 -2.47
N GLY A 61 -16.83 -1.21 -2.00
CA GLY A 61 -15.56 -0.49 -2.11
C GLY A 61 -15.38 0.27 -3.43
N SER A 62 -14.29 1.04 -3.53
CA SER A 62 -14.10 1.98 -4.63
C SER A 62 -13.88 1.30 -5.98
N VAL A 63 -13.15 0.17 -6.00
CA VAL A 63 -12.84 -0.56 -7.25
C VAL A 63 -14.10 -1.07 -7.92
N ARG A 64 -14.92 -1.85 -7.20
CA ARG A 64 -16.17 -2.42 -7.73
C ARG A 64 -17.17 -1.34 -8.11
N LEU A 65 -17.17 -0.22 -7.38
CA LEU A 65 -17.97 0.95 -7.76
C LEU A 65 -17.46 1.54 -9.10
N ALA A 66 -16.16 1.82 -9.23
CA ALA A 66 -15.60 2.39 -10.45
C ALA A 66 -15.80 1.47 -11.68
N GLU A 67 -15.71 0.15 -11.51
CA GLU A 67 -16.01 -0.82 -12.57
C GLU A 67 -17.43 -0.64 -13.13
N LYS A 68 -18.42 -0.39 -12.27
CA LYS A 68 -19.80 -0.12 -12.69
C LYS A 68 -19.98 1.25 -13.34
N LEU A 69 -19.17 2.24 -12.96
CA LEU A 69 -19.21 3.60 -13.51
C LEU A 69 -18.43 3.76 -14.83
N GLY A 70 -17.59 2.78 -15.18
CA GLY A 70 -16.86 2.73 -16.44
C GLY A 70 -15.44 3.30 -16.38
N GLU A 71 -14.77 3.32 -17.53
CA GLU A 71 -13.33 3.59 -17.64
C GLU A 71 -12.90 4.97 -17.11
N GLU A 72 -13.75 6.00 -17.25
CA GLU A 72 -13.42 7.33 -16.70
C GLU A 72 -13.40 7.35 -15.17
N ALA A 73 -14.22 6.54 -14.51
CA ALA A 73 -14.21 6.41 -13.05
C ALA A 73 -12.95 5.69 -12.56
N LYS A 74 -12.40 4.76 -13.34
CA LYS A 74 -11.15 4.05 -12.98
C LYS A 74 -9.96 5.00 -12.86
N LYS A 75 -9.94 6.11 -13.59
CA LYS A 75 -8.89 7.15 -13.47
C LYS A 75 -8.97 7.93 -12.15
N LEU A 76 -10.12 7.88 -11.46
CA LEU A 76 -10.35 8.55 -10.18
C LEU A 76 -9.96 7.68 -8.97
N LEU A 77 -9.75 6.38 -9.19
CA LEU A 77 -9.40 5.43 -8.14
C LEU A 77 -8.07 5.83 -7.47
N HIS A 78 -8.08 5.82 -6.14
CA HIS A 78 -6.89 5.95 -5.32
C HIS A 78 -6.70 4.67 -4.50
N CYS A 79 -6.35 3.59 -5.18
CA CYS A 79 -6.10 2.28 -4.55
C CYS A 79 -4.91 1.59 -5.22
N VAL A 80 -4.33 0.62 -4.52
CA VAL A 80 -3.34 -0.32 -5.08
C VAL A 80 -3.68 -1.72 -4.57
N LYS A 81 -3.76 -2.68 -5.50
CA LYS A 81 -4.26 -4.05 -5.24
C LYS A 81 -5.61 -4.03 -4.51
N ASP A 82 -6.52 -3.23 -5.05
CA ASP A 82 -7.88 -3.03 -4.58
C ASP A 82 -8.04 -2.47 -3.15
N LEU A 83 -6.95 -2.06 -2.49
CA LEU A 83 -6.99 -1.38 -1.20
C LEU A 83 -6.82 0.13 -1.40
N GLU A 84 -7.78 0.90 -0.89
CA GLU A 84 -7.74 2.36 -0.92
C GLU A 84 -6.54 2.95 -0.16
N LEU A 85 -5.93 3.98 -0.76
CA LEU A 85 -4.74 4.61 -0.21
C LEU A 85 -5.04 5.50 1.00
N PRO A 86 -4.15 5.49 2.01
CA PRO A 86 -4.26 6.39 3.16
C PRO A 86 -3.80 7.82 2.83
N ALA A 87 -3.88 8.71 3.83
CA ALA A 87 -3.71 10.16 3.70
C ALA A 87 -2.26 10.65 3.47
N HIS A 88 -1.47 9.95 2.65
CA HIS A 88 -0.13 10.39 2.22
C HIS A 88 0.01 10.28 0.71
N SER A 89 0.22 11.42 0.04
CA SER A 89 0.33 11.48 -1.42
C SER A 89 1.67 10.91 -1.90
N ALA A 90 1.62 9.76 -2.59
CA ALA A 90 2.76 9.17 -3.27
C ALA A 90 3.35 10.07 -4.36
N ARG A 91 2.62 11.09 -4.84
CA ARG A 91 3.19 12.08 -5.77
C ARG A 91 4.40 12.82 -5.19
N ALA A 92 4.38 13.12 -3.88
CA ALA A 92 5.42 13.89 -3.21
C ALA A 92 6.33 13.08 -2.29
N LEU A 93 5.89 11.88 -1.87
CA LEU A 93 6.64 11.00 -0.99
C LEU A 93 7.09 9.77 -1.76
N LYS A 94 8.29 9.82 -2.34
CA LYS A 94 8.78 8.75 -3.23
C LYS A 94 8.99 7.41 -2.51
N GLY A 95 9.27 7.44 -1.20
CA GLY A 95 9.26 6.22 -0.39
C GLY A 95 7.86 5.60 -0.30
N MET A 96 6.80 6.43 -0.30
CA MET A 96 5.42 5.93 -0.39
C MET A 96 5.05 5.48 -1.80
N SER A 97 5.62 6.06 -2.86
CA SER A 97 5.41 5.57 -4.23
C SER A 97 5.76 4.10 -4.36
N ILE A 98 7.00 3.73 -4.01
CA ILE A 98 7.43 2.34 -4.09
C ILE A 98 6.77 1.49 -2.99
N GLY A 99 6.55 2.07 -1.80
CA GLY A 99 5.94 1.38 -0.67
C GLY A 99 4.50 0.94 -0.92
N TYR A 100 3.64 1.83 -1.45
CA TYR A 100 2.28 1.46 -1.83
C TYR A 100 2.24 0.48 -2.99
N ALA A 101 3.08 0.69 -4.01
CA ALA A 101 3.15 -0.20 -5.16
C ALA A 101 3.47 -1.63 -4.72
N THR A 102 4.41 -1.81 -3.80
CA THR A 102 4.96 -3.13 -3.44
C THR A 102 4.38 -3.75 -2.16
N GLY A 103 3.48 -3.05 -1.46
CA GLY A 103 2.84 -3.52 -0.23
C GLY A 103 2.14 -4.86 -0.43
N THR A 104 2.30 -5.77 0.54
CA THR A 104 1.78 -7.14 0.47
C THR A 104 0.27 -7.19 0.70
N ARG A 105 -0.30 -6.22 1.43
CA ARG A 105 -1.75 -6.11 1.64
C ARG A 105 -2.45 -5.11 0.71
N GLY A 106 -1.71 -4.52 -0.24
CA GLY A 106 -2.12 -3.39 -1.05
C GLY A 106 -1.49 -2.07 -0.60
N GLY A 107 -2.06 -0.94 -1.03
CA GLY A 107 -1.49 0.38 -0.81
C GLY A 107 -1.60 0.88 0.64
N SER A 108 -0.78 0.36 1.55
CA SER A 108 -0.81 0.68 2.97
C SER A 108 0.40 1.47 3.46
N HIS A 109 0.15 2.49 4.28
CA HIS A 109 1.21 3.24 4.99
C HIS A 109 1.72 2.51 6.24
N HIS A 110 1.15 1.35 6.56
CA HIS A 110 1.65 0.48 7.63
C HIS A 110 2.73 -0.51 7.14
N ASP A 111 2.88 -0.71 5.84
CA ASP A 111 3.96 -1.55 5.28
C ASP A 111 5.24 -0.73 5.10
N THR A 112 5.18 0.33 4.30
CA THR A 112 6.24 1.35 4.26
C THR A 112 5.79 2.58 5.01
N ARG A 113 6.57 3.01 6.00
CA ARG A 113 6.21 4.12 6.88
C ARG A 113 6.49 5.47 6.22
N PRO A 114 5.65 6.49 6.42
CA PRO A 114 5.91 7.83 5.92
C PRO A 114 6.75 8.67 6.88
N THR A 115 6.88 8.28 8.15
CA THR A 115 7.41 9.10 9.25
C THR A 115 8.78 9.73 8.93
N MET A 116 9.76 8.93 8.49
CA MET A 116 11.10 9.45 8.15
C MET A 116 11.08 10.42 6.96
N GLN A 117 10.12 10.29 6.05
CA GLN A 117 10.01 11.15 4.87
C GLN A 117 9.53 12.56 5.20
N TYR A 118 9.03 12.78 6.42
CA TYR A 118 8.71 14.10 6.96
C TYR A 118 9.85 14.68 7.81
N GLY A 119 10.91 13.91 8.06
CA GLY A 119 12.06 14.36 8.82
C GLY A 119 12.88 15.42 8.08
N GLN A 120 13.48 16.35 8.83
CA GLN A 120 14.42 17.31 8.26
C GLN A 120 15.62 16.58 7.63
N GLY A 121 16.04 17.02 6.45
CA GLY A 121 17.16 16.42 5.72
C GLY A 121 16.82 15.15 4.93
N PHE A 122 15.60 14.60 5.04
CA PHE A 122 15.16 13.53 4.16
C PHE A 122 14.61 14.13 2.86
N ASP A 123 15.32 13.93 1.74
CA ASP A 123 14.80 14.28 0.43
C ASP A 123 13.65 13.34 0.07
N ARG A 124 12.42 13.77 0.30
CA ARG A 124 11.21 12.99 0.03
C ARG A 124 10.80 12.95 -1.43
N GLN A 125 11.34 13.84 -2.26
CA GLN A 125 10.95 14.01 -3.66
C GLN A 125 11.90 13.35 -4.66
N SER A 126 13.15 13.05 -4.26
CA SER A 126 14.03 12.21 -5.08
C SER A 126 13.65 10.72 -4.98
N PRO A 127 13.67 9.96 -6.09
CA PRO A 127 13.52 8.50 -6.06
C PRO A 127 14.77 7.77 -5.54
N GLU A 128 15.92 8.46 -5.44
CA GLU A 128 17.18 7.86 -5.03
C GLU A 128 17.11 7.28 -3.61
N GLY A 129 17.55 6.02 -3.48
CA GLY A 129 17.57 5.28 -2.21
C GLY A 129 16.18 4.90 -1.66
N LYS A 130 15.09 5.28 -2.33
CA LYS A 130 13.71 4.96 -1.88
C LYS A 130 13.35 3.49 -1.97
N PRO A 131 13.79 2.73 -3.00
CA PRO A 131 13.64 1.28 -3.02
C PRO A 131 14.25 0.60 -1.78
N ARG A 132 15.49 0.94 -1.43
CA ARG A 132 16.16 0.43 -0.22
C ARG A 132 15.43 0.85 1.07
N TYR A 133 14.99 2.11 1.14
CA TYR A 133 14.20 2.61 2.27
C TYR A 133 12.92 1.80 2.46
N ALA A 134 12.14 1.58 1.39
CA ALA A 134 10.88 0.87 1.46
C ALA A 134 11.08 -0.60 1.87
N MET A 135 12.08 -1.27 1.30
CA MET A 135 12.46 -2.63 1.68
C MET A 135 12.73 -2.75 3.18
N ARG A 136 13.63 -1.91 3.71
CA ARG A 136 13.98 -1.92 5.14
C ARG A 136 12.81 -1.51 6.03
N SER A 137 12.00 -0.55 5.59
CA SER A 137 10.78 -0.16 6.31
C SER A 137 9.79 -1.31 6.38
N GLN A 138 9.67 -2.14 5.33
CA GLN A 138 8.78 -3.31 5.32
C GLN A 138 9.29 -4.44 6.20
N HIS A 139 10.61 -4.65 6.29
CA HIS A 139 11.17 -5.59 7.27
C HIS A 139 10.87 -5.14 8.70
N PHE A 140 11.09 -3.86 8.97
CA PHE A 140 10.74 -3.24 10.24
C PHE A 140 9.27 -3.39 10.58
N THR A 141 8.38 -3.22 9.60
CA THR A 141 6.95 -3.35 9.85
C THR A 141 6.52 -4.77 10.06
N ALA A 142 6.99 -5.72 9.25
CA ALA A 142 6.75 -7.14 9.41
C ALA A 142 7.20 -7.70 10.77
N VAL A 143 8.40 -7.33 11.25
CA VAL A 143 8.87 -7.71 12.59
C VAL A 143 7.99 -7.07 13.66
N GLY A 144 7.68 -5.78 13.55
CA GLY A 144 6.83 -5.10 14.52
C GLY A 144 5.41 -5.68 14.62
N ASP A 145 4.83 -6.06 13.48
CA ASP A 145 3.50 -6.68 13.42
C ASP A 145 3.52 -8.09 14.04
N SER A 146 4.61 -8.85 13.84
CA SER A 146 4.81 -10.17 14.48
C SER A 146 4.97 -10.09 16.00
N LEU A 147 5.56 -9.00 16.49
CA LEU A 147 5.70 -8.73 17.92
C LEU A 147 4.45 -8.12 18.53
N VAL A 148 3.46 -7.75 17.71
CA VAL A 148 2.29 -6.99 18.13
C VAL A 148 2.70 -5.69 18.85
N LEU A 149 3.79 -5.08 18.37
CA LEU A 149 4.35 -3.86 18.96
C LEU A 149 3.75 -2.62 18.29
N CYS A 150 3.17 -1.74 19.11
CA CYS A 150 2.62 -0.47 18.62
C CYS A 150 3.67 0.32 17.85
N ARG A 151 3.33 0.74 16.62
CA ARG A 151 4.24 1.46 15.73
C ARG A 151 4.75 2.78 16.31
N PHE A 152 3.94 3.46 17.13
CA PHE A 152 4.36 4.70 17.79
C PHE A 152 5.40 4.47 18.88
N THR A 153 5.25 3.40 19.67
CA THR A 153 6.26 2.99 20.63
C THR A 153 7.52 2.52 19.92
N ALA A 154 7.37 1.75 18.84
CA ALA A 154 8.49 1.29 18.01
C ALA A 154 9.32 2.46 17.47
N GLU A 155 8.69 3.35 16.67
CA GLU A 155 9.38 4.45 15.99
C GLU A 155 10.02 5.45 16.97
N ARG A 156 9.37 5.76 18.09
CA ARG A 156 9.86 6.75 19.08
C ARG A 156 10.76 6.18 20.16
N GLY A 157 10.55 4.92 20.54
CA GLY A 157 11.24 4.28 21.66
C GLY A 157 12.43 3.43 21.24
N PHE A 158 12.33 2.73 20.11
CA PHE A 158 13.33 1.74 19.67
C PHE A 158 13.97 2.08 18.32
N GLY A 159 13.46 3.10 17.62
CA GLY A 159 13.99 3.60 16.36
C GLY A 159 13.07 3.30 15.18
N MET A 160 13.22 4.09 14.11
CA MET A 160 12.31 4.08 12.95
C MET A 160 12.61 2.95 11.94
N LEU A 161 13.72 2.23 12.08
CA LEU A 161 14.09 1.00 11.37
C LEU A 161 14.69 -0.01 12.35
N LEU A 162 14.76 -1.28 11.93
CA LEU A 162 15.46 -2.31 12.67
C LEU A 162 16.92 -1.92 12.90
N ASN A 163 17.37 -2.13 14.14
CA ASN A 163 18.68 -1.76 14.66
C ASN A 163 18.98 -2.60 15.92
N GLU A 164 20.14 -2.41 16.53
CA GLU A 164 20.60 -3.15 17.71
C GLU A 164 19.65 -3.10 18.92
N THR A 165 18.82 -2.06 19.02
CA THR A 165 17.82 -1.98 20.09
C THR A 165 16.74 -3.03 19.93
N TYR A 166 16.31 -3.33 18.69
CA TYR A 166 15.34 -4.40 18.44
C TYR A 166 15.94 -5.78 18.72
N ALA A 167 17.19 -6.01 18.33
CA ALA A 167 17.92 -7.25 18.62
C ALA A 167 18.01 -7.49 20.13
N ARG A 168 18.52 -6.50 20.89
CA ARG A 168 18.59 -6.58 22.35
C ARG A 168 17.23 -6.81 23.01
N MET A 169 16.19 -6.11 22.55
CA MET A 169 14.83 -6.27 23.08
C MET A 169 14.32 -7.69 22.87
N LEU A 170 14.47 -8.23 21.66
CA LEU A 170 14.06 -9.60 21.34
C LEU A 170 14.84 -10.62 22.17
N SER A 171 16.17 -10.54 22.17
CA SER A 171 17.05 -11.44 22.90
C SER A 171 16.72 -11.46 24.40
N ALA A 172 16.45 -10.29 25.00
CA ALA A 172 16.10 -10.18 26.41
C ALA A 172 14.76 -10.84 26.77
N VAL A 173 13.79 -10.84 25.85
CA VAL A 173 12.44 -11.39 26.10
C VAL A 173 12.37 -12.88 25.76
N THR A 174 12.99 -13.30 24.65
CA THR A 174 12.88 -14.68 24.14
C THR A 174 13.98 -15.59 24.66
N GLY A 175 15.09 -15.02 25.14
CA GLY A 175 16.32 -15.76 25.47
C GLY A 175 17.12 -16.20 24.23
N TRP A 176 16.78 -15.72 23.04
CA TRP A 176 17.57 -15.95 21.83
C TRP A 176 18.81 -15.05 21.83
N ASP A 177 19.87 -15.48 21.14
CA ASP A 177 21.04 -14.64 20.90
C ASP A 177 20.98 -14.10 19.46
N LEU A 178 20.31 -12.95 19.29
CA LEU A 178 20.09 -12.32 17.98
C LEU A 178 20.94 -11.07 17.81
N SER A 179 21.52 -10.93 16.62
CA SER A 179 22.07 -9.67 16.08
C SER A 179 21.02 -8.86 15.31
N ALA A 180 21.29 -7.58 15.04
CA ALA A 180 20.39 -6.76 14.23
C ALA A 180 20.22 -7.26 12.79
N GLU A 181 21.26 -7.89 12.22
CA GLU A 181 21.21 -8.49 10.88
C GLU A 181 20.31 -9.73 10.83
N GLU A 182 20.36 -10.57 11.86
CA GLU A 182 19.44 -11.70 11.98
C GLU A 182 18.00 -11.23 12.11
N VAL A 183 17.74 -10.15 12.86
CA VAL A 183 16.39 -9.55 12.96
C VAL A 183 15.92 -8.95 11.63
N GLU A 184 16.80 -8.27 10.88
CA GLU A 184 16.49 -7.84 9.51
C GLU A 184 16.15 -9.04 8.61
N THR A 185 16.90 -10.15 8.74
CA THR A 185 16.62 -11.40 8.02
C THR A 185 15.25 -11.99 8.38
N LEU A 186 14.82 -11.90 9.65
CA LEU A 186 13.46 -12.30 10.05
C LEU A 186 12.39 -11.47 9.31
N GLY A 187 12.57 -10.14 9.25
CA GLY A 187 11.67 -9.25 8.52
C GLY A 187 11.65 -9.54 7.01
N GLU A 188 12.82 -9.79 6.42
CA GLU A 188 12.94 -10.18 5.01
C GLU A 188 12.20 -11.49 4.72
N ARG A 189 12.35 -12.50 5.60
CA ARG A 189 11.65 -13.79 5.50
C ARG A 189 10.14 -13.61 5.48
N ILE A 190 9.59 -12.82 6.40
CA ILE A 190 8.14 -12.59 6.50
C ILE A 190 7.61 -11.95 5.21
N VAL A 191 8.23 -10.86 4.74
CA VAL A 191 7.77 -10.16 3.54
C VAL A 191 7.89 -11.04 2.29
N ASN A 192 8.93 -11.88 2.19
CA ASN A 192 9.03 -12.84 1.08
C ASN A 192 7.98 -13.93 1.15
N LEU A 193 7.60 -14.40 2.34
CA LEU A 193 6.51 -15.37 2.50
C LEU A 193 5.16 -14.77 2.08
N GLU A 194 4.87 -13.54 2.52
CA GLU A 194 3.67 -12.80 2.09
C GLU A 194 3.66 -12.57 0.58
N ARG A 195 4.82 -12.18 0.00
CA ARG A 195 4.93 -12.01 -1.45
C ARG A 195 4.72 -13.33 -2.19
N SER A 196 5.29 -14.44 -1.71
CA SER A 196 5.08 -15.76 -2.32
C SER A 196 3.62 -16.18 -2.29
N PHE A 197 2.89 -15.88 -1.22
CA PHE A 197 1.44 -16.07 -1.18
C PHE A 197 0.75 -15.24 -2.26
N ASN A 198 1.02 -13.95 -2.34
CA ASN A 198 0.41 -13.07 -3.34
C ASN A 198 0.73 -13.50 -4.79
N VAL A 199 1.97 -13.92 -5.04
CA VAL A 199 2.38 -14.44 -6.35
C VAL A 199 1.64 -15.73 -6.69
N ARG A 200 1.40 -16.61 -5.71
CA ARG A 200 0.56 -17.80 -5.90
C ARG A 200 -0.87 -17.41 -6.30
N GLU A 201 -1.41 -16.34 -5.72
CA GLU A 201 -2.73 -15.78 -6.04
C GLU A 201 -2.76 -14.90 -7.30
N GLY A 202 -1.65 -14.79 -8.02
CA GLY A 202 -1.59 -14.14 -9.33
C GLY A 202 -1.00 -12.72 -9.34
N VAL A 203 -0.58 -12.17 -8.21
CA VAL A 203 0.11 -10.86 -8.15
C VAL A 203 1.43 -10.92 -8.92
N ARG A 204 1.63 -9.98 -9.82
CA ARG A 204 2.85 -9.80 -10.62
C ARG A 204 3.21 -8.31 -10.67
N ARG A 205 4.31 -7.98 -11.37
CA ARG A 205 4.74 -6.60 -11.62
C ARG A 205 3.60 -5.66 -12.06
N LYS A 206 2.67 -6.13 -12.90
CA LYS A 206 1.53 -5.32 -13.38
C LYS A 206 0.63 -4.79 -12.25
N ASP A 207 0.62 -5.47 -11.11
CA ASP A 207 -0.20 -5.13 -9.93
C ASP A 207 0.59 -4.27 -8.93
N ASP A 208 1.90 -4.14 -9.12
CA ASP A 208 2.78 -3.24 -8.38
C ASP A 208 2.78 -1.86 -9.05
N THR A 209 1.61 -1.23 -9.08
CA THR A 209 1.35 0.05 -9.74
C THR A 209 0.94 1.14 -8.74
N LEU A 210 0.64 2.33 -9.25
CA LEU A 210 0.08 3.45 -8.50
C LEU A 210 -1.23 3.92 -9.13
N PRO A 211 -2.07 4.66 -8.39
CA PRO A 211 -3.24 5.32 -8.96
C PRO A 211 -2.91 6.13 -10.21
N TRP A 212 -3.84 6.15 -11.19
CA TRP A 212 -3.62 6.86 -12.45
C TRP A 212 -3.20 8.32 -12.22
N ARG A 213 -3.87 9.04 -11.31
CA ARG A 213 -3.52 10.41 -10.94
C ARG A 213 -2.14 10.58 -10.34
N VAL A 214 -1.69 9.62 -9.53
CA VAL A 214 -0.35 9.68 -8.96
C VAL A 214 0.70 9.65 -10.06
N MET A 215 0.43 8.91 -11.14
CA MET A 215 1.32 8.76 -12.28
C MET A 215 1.18 9.86 -13.36
N HIS A 216 0.02 10.50 -13.49
CA HIS A 216 -0.27 11.39 -14.63
C HIS A 216 -0.65 12.82 -14.26
N GLU A 217 -1.05 13.09 -13.02
CA GLU A 217 -1.49 14.41 -12.57
C GLU A 217 -0.55 14.97 -11.49
N PRO A 218 0.35 15.91 -11.85
CA PRO A 218 1.18 16.61 -10.89
C PRO A 218 0.36 17.33 -9.82
N ILE A 219 0.93 17.46 -8.61
CA ILE A 219 0.31 18.26 -7.55
C ILE A 219 0.12 19.71 -8.06
N PRO A 220 -1.10 20.27 -7.99
CA PRO A 220 -1.40 21.55 -8.61
C PRO A 220 -0.79 22.75 -7.87
N GLU A 221 -0.71 22.69 -6.54
CA GLU A 221 -0.30 23.82 -5.71
C GLU A 221 0.37 23.40 -4.39
N GLY A 222 0.92 24.40 -3.69
CA GLY A 222 1.51 24.23 -2.36
C GLY A 222 2.96 23.72 -2.37
N PRO A 223 3.51 23.31 -1.20
CA PRO A 223 4.93 22.99 -1.03
C PRO A 223 5.46 21.78 -1.83
N SER A 224 4.59 21.09 -2.57
CA SER A 224 4.97 19.97 -3.44
C SER A 224 4.40 20.11 -4.83
N GLN A 225 4.06 21.34 -5.23
CA GLN A 225 3.61 21.66 -6.58
C GLN A 225 4.55 21.05 -7.63
N GLY A 226 3.96 20.48 -8.68
CA GLY A 226 4.69 19.82 -9.76
C GLY A 226 5.15 18.39 -9.45
N ALA A 227 5.09 17.93 -8.19
CA ALA A 227 5.46 16.57 -7.87
C ALA A 227 4.41 15.56 -8.40
N SER A 228 4.89 14.48 -9.00
CA SER A 228 4.14 13.30 -9.48
C SER A 228 5.02 12.07 -9.34
N CYS A 229 4.55 10.86 -9.66
CA CYS A 229 5.40 9.68 -9.78
C CYS A 229 5.12 8.99 -11.13
N PRO A 230 5.69 9.50 -12.24
CA PRO A 230 5.40 9.00 -13.58
C PRO A 230 5.70 7.50 -13.75
N PRO A 231 5.04 6.80 -14.71
CA PRO A 231 5.21 5.37 -14.91
C PRO A 231 6.67 4.93 -15.04
N GLU A 232 7.48 5.67 -15.80
CA GLU A 232 8.90 5.38 -16.01
C GLU A 232 9.75 5.57 -14.76
N GLU A 233 9.37 6.48 -13.87
CA GLU A 233 10.06 6.65 -12.59
C GLU A 233 9.71 5.51 -11.63
N LEU A 234 8.43 5.13 -11.57
CA LEU A 234 7.99 3.97 -10.80
C LEU A 234 8.67 2.69 -11.30
N ASP A 235 8.73 2.48 -12.61
CA ASP A 235 9.33 1.30 -13.23
C ASP A 235 10.82 1.14 -12.85
N ARG A 236 11.58 2.24 -12.87
CA ARG A 236 12.97 2.26 -12.38
C ARG A 236 13.09 1.94 -10.90
N MET A 237 12.22 2.48 -10.07
CA MET A 237 12.20 2.17 -8.63
C MET A 237 11.85 0.69 -8.37
N LEU A 238 10.92 0.12 -9.14
CA LEU A 238 10.55 -1.30 -9.07
C LEU A 238 11.72 -2.20 -9.45
N ASP A 239 12.47 -1.88 -10.51
CA ASP A 239 13.64 -2.65 -10.92
C ASP A 239 14.73 -2.71 -9.84
N GLU A 240 15.05 -1.56 -9.24
CA GLU A 240 15.98 -1.51 -8.11
C GLU A 240 15.42 -2.29 -6.91
N TYR A 241 14.14 -2.09 -6.58
CA TYR A 241 13.49 -2.77 -5.46
C TYR A 241 13.48 -4.30 -5.62
N TYR A 242 13.14 -4.83 -6.79
CA TYR A 242 13.18 -6.27 -7.06
C TYR A 242 14.60 -6.82 -7.02
N THR A 243 15.58 -6.08 -7.53
CA THR A 243 16.98 -6.45 -7.44
C THR A 243 17.42 -6.57 -5.98
N LEU A 244 17.12 -5.57 -5.15
CA LEU A 244 17.43 -5.57 -3.72
C LEU A 244 16.75 -6.72 -2.97
N ARG A 245 15.52 -7.05 -3.36
CA ARG A 245 14.73 -8.16 -2.79
C ARG A 245 15.19 -9.55 -3.24
N GLY A 246 15.99 -9.66 -4.31
CA GLY A 246 16.30 -10.94 -4.94
C GLY A 246 15.08 -11.55 -5.65
N TRP A 247 14.28 -10.72 -6.29
CA TRP A 247 13.10 -11.09 -7.07
C TRP A 247 13.39 -11.02 -8.58
N SER A 248 12.61 -11.73 -9.38
CA SER A 248 12.63 -11.62 -10.83
C SER A 248 12.06 -10.27 -11.31
N LYS A 249 12.20 -9.96 -12.60
CA LYS A 249 11.59 -8.77 -13.21
C LYS A 249 10.06 -8.73 -13.11
N ASP A 250 9.43 -9.90 -13.00
CA ASP A 250 7.98 -10.05 -12.79
C ASP A 250 7.57 -9.91 -11.30
N GLY A 251 8.52 -9.61 -10.42
CA GLY A 251 8.28 -9.43 -8.98
C GLY A 251 8.06 -10.76 -8.24
N ILE A 252 8.66 -11.86 -8.71
CA ILE A 252 8.57 -13.18 -8.09
C ILE A 252 9.84 -13.46 -7.28
N PRO A 253 9.75 -13.80 -5.98
CA PRO A 253 10.92 -14.24 -5.22
C PRO A 253 11.66 -15.39 -5.92
N THR A 254 12.97 -15.23 -6.12
CA THR A 254 13.77 -16.27 -6.79
C THR A 254 13.92 -17.49 -5.90
N GLU A 255 14.09 -18.67 -6.50
CA GLU A 255 14.35 -19.91 -5.77
C GLU A 255 15.57 -19.78 -4.84
N ALA A 256 16.65 -19.14 -5.32
CA ALA A 256 17.84 -18.87 -4.52
C ALA A 256 17.53 -18.01 -3.29
N LYS A 257 16.72 -16.95 -3.45
CA LYS A 257 16.28 -16.11 -2.34
C LYS A 257 15.41 -16.88 -1.34
N LEU A 258 14.46 -17.69 -1.81
CA LEU A 258 13.59 -18.48 -0.94
C LEU A 258 14.38 -19.54 -0.14
N LYS A 259 15.33 -20.24 -0.77
CA LYS A 259 16.25 -21.17 -0.08
C LYS A 259 17.09 -20.45 0.97
N ALA A 260 17.68 -19.30 0.62
CA ALA A 260 18.47 -18.51 1.56
C ALA A 260 17.67 -18.06 2.80
N LEU A 261 16.35 -17.91 2.67
CA LEU A 261 15.45 -17.55 3.76
C LEU A 261 14.80 -18.75 4.47
N GLY A 262 15.10 -20.00 4.07
CA GLY A 262 14.46 -21.21 4.63
C GLY A 262 12.96 -21.31 4.29
N LEU A 263 12.59 -20.84 3.09
CA LEU A 263 11.23 -20.82 2.55
C LEU A 263 11.09 -21.77 1.35
N GLU A 264 11.77 -22.91 1.34
CA GLU A 264 11.76 -23.87 0.24
C GLU A 264 10.35 -24.37 -0.08
N PHE A 265 9.51 -24.50 0.95
CA PHE A 265 8.10 -24.89 0.79
C PHE A 265 7.28 -23.86 0.01
N ALA A 266 7.75 -22.62 -0.10
CA ALA A 266 7.09 -21.54 -0.81
C ALA A 266 7.62 -21.36 -2.25
N ILE A 267 8.56 -22.19 -2.69
CA ILE A 267 9.01 -22.22 -4.09
C ILE A 267 7.78 -22.58 -4.94
N PRO A 268 7.37 -21.72 -5.90
CA PRO A 268 6.22 -22.03 -6.74
C PRO A 268 6.42 -23.37 -7.43
N PRO A 269 5.46 -24.32 -7.36
CA PRO A 269 5.58 -25.55 -8.10
C PRO A 269 5.69 -25.21 -9.59
N LEU A 270 6.64 -25.85 -10.28
CA LEU A 270 6.96 -25.63 -11.69
C LEU A 270 5.75 -25.76 -12.65
N GLU A 271 4.60 -26.27 -12.18
CA GLU A 271 3.46 -26.69 -13.00
C GLU A 271 2.08 -26.34 -12.42
N ARG A 272 1.87 -25.12 -11.91
CA ARG A 272 0.49 -24.58 -11.84
C ARG A 272 0.41 -23.24 -12.55
N SER A 273 0.61 -23.29 -13.87
CA SER A 273 -0.06 -22.34 -14.75
C SER A 273 -1.56 -22.49 -14.48
N TYR A 274 -2.15 -21.44 -13.93
CA TYR A 274 -3.59 -21.25 -13.83
C TYR A 274 -4.21 -21.52 -15.22
N GLN A 275 -4.78 -22.71 -15.42
CA GLN A 275 -5.79 -22.91 -16.44
C GLN A 275 -7.04 -22.24 -15.89
N GLY A 276 -7.40 -21.11 -16.50
CA GLY A 276 -8.54 -20.31 -16.08
C GLY A 276 -9.82 -21.13 -16.01
N SER A 277 -10.62 -20.83 -14.98
CA SER A 277 -12.05 -21.14 -14.92
C SER A 277 -12.82 -19.83 -14.87
#